data_AF-A0A8T5GWV5-F1
#
_entry.id   AF-A0A8T5GWV5-F1
#
_cell.length_a   1.000
_cell.length_b   1.000
_cell.length_c   1.000
_cell.angle_alpha   90.00
_cell.angle_beta   90.00
_cell.angle_gamma   90.00
#
_symmetry.space_group_name_H-M   'P 1'
#
loop_
_entity.id
_entity.type
_entity.pdbx_description
1 polymer ?
#
loop_
_entity_poly.entity_id
_entity_poly.type
_entity_poly.pdbx_seq_one_letter_code
_entity_poly.pdbx_strand_id
1 'polypeptide(L)'
;MMIGIFSSLLFVIPNAAADEGCQAGDSTEDRVGCLDSDGDGWSDADDNWTIEMGADVFPLDSGIWSDADGDGYADQGMNELSDNCPFTYGKSRVRLVGCSDIDGDFMPDIYDDDADGDGIRNEMERAASSGTILYDPYNPNSTPLDSDKDTIPDVIDDDNDNDGWPDLVELDRGSDILDASETPFNLYLGINTGIFYSGGLNGDSFSFDYDAESVELSISAFLEIVLEELLIPLLLVPTYFAIFYSRASKYRELLGKIENSTSKTELIEIEKEVNLMVKDKNIKVYHGLVLRNAIEEIESKFDTEDPEYEKKLDSTID
;
A
#
# COMPACT_ATOMS: atom_id res chain seq x y z
N MET A 1 24.94 -16.40 -106.76
CA MET A 1 24.29 -17.70 -106.52
C MET A 1 23.93 -17.74 -105.04
N MET A 2 22.67 -18.08 -104.76
CA MET A 2 22.04 -18.27 -103.44
C MET A 2 21.79 -17.03 -102.56
N ILE A 3 20.58 -16.53 -102.77
CA ILE A 3 19.70 -15.77 -101.90
C ILE A 3 19.46 -16.60 -100.61
N GLY A 4 19.66 -16.00 -99.44
CA GLY A 4 19.26 -16.53 -98.15
C GLY A 4 18.35 -15.52 -97.45
N ILE A 5 17.04 -15.76 -97.53
CA ILE A 5 16.00 -14.95 -96.88
C ILE A 5 15.93 -15.43 -95.43
N PHE A 6 16.48 -14.66 -94.49
CA PHE A 6 16.19 -14.86 -93.08
C PHE A 6 14.82 -14.23 -92.80
N SER A 7 13.79 -15.08 -92.79
CA SER A 7 12.48 -14.73 -92.27
C SER A 7 12.60 -14.62 -90.76
N SER A 8 12.68 -13.39 -90.25
CA SER A 8 12.49 -13.09 -88.84
C SER A 8 11.07 -13.50 -88.45
N LEU A 9 10.92 -14.70 -87.90
CA LEU A 9 9.74 -15.04 -87.11
C LEU A 9 9.77 -14.11 -85.90
N LEU A 10 9.04 -13.00 -85.99
CA LEU A 10 8.59 -12.27 -84.82
C LEU A 10 7.72 -13.27 -84.04
N PHE A 11 8.26 -13.81 -82.97
CA PHE A 11 7.49 -14.51 -81.96
C PHE A 11 6.58 -13.46 -81.34
N VAL A 12 5.38 -13.30 -81.89
CA VAL A 12 4.29 -12.62 -81.18
C VAL A 12 3.95 -13.57 -80.04
N ILE A 13 4.54 -13.33 -78.88
CA ILE A 13 3.97 -13.81 -77.62
C ILE A 13 2.52 -13.30 -77.66
N PRO A 14 1.51 -14.15 -77.44
CA PRO A 14 0.15 -13.63 -77.33
C PRO A 14 0.19 -12.59 -76.22
N ASN A 15 -0.02 -11.31 -76.58
CA ASN A 15 -0.30 -10.27 -75.60
C ASN A 15 -1.34 -10.87 -74.65
N ALA A 16 -1.04 -10.91 -73.36
CA ALA A 16 -2.09 -11.00 -72.36
C ALA A 16 -3.17 -10.00 -72.81
N ALA A 17 -4.38 -10.52 -73.02
CA ALA A 17 -5.45 -9.71 -73.59
C ALA A 17 -5.63 -8.50 -72.67
N ALA A 18 -5.40 -7.29 -73.21
CA ALA A 18 -5.59 -6.07 -72.45
C ALA A 18 -7.02 -6.07 -71.90
N ASP A 19 -7.18 -5.74 -70.62
CA ASP A 19 -8.52 -5.59 -70.06
C ASP A 19 -9.15 -4.31 -70.64
N GLU A 20 -10.20 -4.48 -71.44
CA GLU A 20 -10.90 -3.38 -72.12
C GLU A 20 -11.84 -2.62 -71.15
N GLY A 21 -11.86 -2.99 -69.87
CA GLY A 21 -12.72 -2.45 -68.81
C GLY A 21 -12.17 -1.24 -68.03
N CYS A 22 -10.95 -0.78 -68.34
CA CYS A 22 -10.23 0.24 -67.59
C CYS A 22 -9.61 1.31 -68.51
N GLN A 23 -9.01 2.36 -67.93
CA GLN A 23 -8.17 3.27 -68.71
C GLN A 23 -6.92 2.53 -69.19
N ALA A 24 -6.60 2.60 -70.48
CA ALA A 24 -5.43 1.92 -71.04
C ALA A 24 -4.10 2.43 -70.44
N GLY A 25 -3.21 1.51 -70.11
CA GLY A 25 -1.88 1.76 -69.56
C GLY A 25 -0.95 0.55 -69.68
N ASP A 26 0.01 0.45 -68.78
CA ASP A 26 1.17 -0.46 -68.88
C ASP A 26 1.24 -1.52 -67.76
N SER A 27 0.17 -1.72 -66.97
CA SER A 27 0.13 -2.75 -65.91
C SER A 27 0.37 -4.17 -66.44
N THR A 28 0.98 -5.04 -65.62
CA THR A 28 1.39 -6.40 -66.02
C THR A 28 1.05 -7.53 -65.03
N GLU A 29 0.84 -7.24 -63.75
CA GLU A 29 0.67 -8.25 -62.68
C GLU A 29 -0.80 -8.60 -62.43
N ASP A 30 -1.71 -7.62 -62.47
CA ASP A 30 -3.14 -7.82 -62.27
C ASP A 30 -3.95 -7.66 -63.59
N ARG A 31 -4.58 -6.50 -63.81
CA ARG A 31 -5.41 -6.21 -64.97
C ARG A 31 -4.51 -5.71 -66.09
N VAL A 32 -3.91 -6.63 -66.83
CA VAL A 32 -2.90 -6.29 -67.85
C VAL A 32 -3.41 -5.23 -68.84
N GLY A 33 -2.60 -4.19 -69.06
CA GLY A 33 -2.90 -3.11 -70.01
C GLY A 33 -3.79 -1.99 -69.46
N CYS A 34 -4.04 -1.96 -68.15
CA CYS A 34 -4.69 -0.87 -67.44
C CYS A 34 -3.69 0.22 -67.00
N LEU A 35 -4.21 1.38 -66.61
CA LEU A 35 -3.43 2.46 -66.02
C LEU A 35 -2.68 1.94 -64.80
N ASP A 36 -1.37 2.19 -64.80
CA ASP A 36 -0.42 1.92 -63.74
C ASP A 36 0.46 3.18 -63.72
N SER A 37 0.25 4.00 -62.69
CA SER A 37 0.78 5.36 -62.63
C SER A 37 2.26 5.42 -62.27
N ASP A 38 2.80 4.42 -61.57
CA ASP A 38 4.18 4.39 -61.13
C ASP A 38 5.05 3.29 -61.78
N GLY A 39 4.42 2.37 -62.50
CA GLY A 39 5.05 1.38 -63.35
C GLY A 39 5.56 0.15 -62.61
N ASP A 40 4.96 -0.21 -61.49
CA ASP A 40 5.33 -1.40 -60.72
C ASP A 40 4.66 -2.71 -61.18
N GLY A 41 3.71 -2.58 -62.12
CA GLY A 41 2.99 -3.67 -62.73
C GLY A 41 1.56 -3.86 -62.18
N TRP A 42 1.17 -3.21 -61.09
CA TRP A 42 -0.19 -3.27 -60.54
C TRP A 42 -1.02 -2.09 -61.04
N SER A 43 -2.30 -2.33 -61.35
CA SER A 43 -3.15 -1.31 -61.93
C SER A 43 -3.74 -0.37 -60.87
N ASP A 44 -3.78 0.93 -61.17
CA ASP A 44 -4.47 1.96 -60.38
C ASP A 44 -5.94 1.57 -60.14
N ALA A 45 -6.47 1.97 -59.00
CA ALA A 45 -7.89 1.80 -58.69
C ALA A 45 -8.79 2.64 -59.62
N ASP A 46 -9.93 2.08 -60.03
CA ASP A 46 -10.98 2.76 -60.79
C ASP A 46 -12.39 2.41 -60.29
N ASP A 47 -13.42 2.90 -60.99
CA ASP A 47 -14.83 2.71 -60.63
C ASP A 47 -15.25 1.22 -60.51
N ASN A 48 -14.55 0.33 -61.21
CA ASN A 48 -14.90 -1.10 -61.31
C ASN A 48 -13.87 -2.03 -60.63
N TRP A 49 -12.66 -1.55 -60.36
CA TRP A 49 -11.58 -2.27 -59.68
C TRP A 49 -11.04 -1.40 -58.55
N THR A 50 -11.57 -1.64 -57.36
CA THR A 50 -11.22 -0.87 -56.16
C THR A 50 -10.00 -1.46 -55.46
N ILE A 51 -9.43 -0.73 -54.50
CA ILE A 51 -8.38 -1.23 -53.60
C ILE A 51 -8.75 -2.58 -52.97
N GLU A 52 -9.98 -2.72 -52.47
CA GLU A 52 -10.48 -3.99 -51.89
C GLU A 52 -10.51 -5.17 -52.87
N MET A 53 -10.45 -4.91 -54.18
CA MET A 53 -10.43 -5.93 -55.23
C MET A 53 -9.00 -6.31 -55.66
N GLY A 54 -7.98 -5.64 -55.13
CA GLY A 54 -6.57 -5.85 -55.47
C GLY A 54 -5.99 -4.83 -56.45
N ALA A 55 -6.60 -3.65 -56.58
CA ALA A 55 -5.95 -2.51 -57.22
C ALA A 55 -4.77 -2.01 -56.38
N ASP A 56 -3.82 -1.36 -57.03
CA ASP A 56 -2.70 -0.73 -56.36
C ASP A 56 -3.19 0.32 -55.34
N VAL A 57 -2.79 0.13 -54.08
CA VAL A 57 -3.11 1.02 -52.95
C VAL A 57 -2.25 2.28 -52.97
N PHE A 58 -1.06 2.23 -53.55
CA PHE A 58 -0.04 3.26 -53.55
C PHE A 58 0.40 3.66 -54.97
N PRO A 59 -0.50 4.23 -55.81
CA PRO A 59 -0.32 4.45 -57.26
C PRO A 59 0.77 5.47 -57.68
N LEU A 60 1.62 5.91 -56.75
CA LEU A 60 2.69 6.87 -56.97
C LEU A 60 4.03 6.39 -56.43
N ASP A 61 4.11 5.20 -55.85
CA ASP A 61 5.32 4.61 -55.29
C ASP A 61 5.51 3.17 -55.77
N SER A 62 6.32 3.04 -56.83
CA SER A 62 6.54 1.77 -57.51
C SER A 62 7.21 0.67 -56.68
N GLY A 63 7.51 0.93 -55.40
CA GLY A 63 8.07 -0.03 -54.46
C GLY A 63 7.01 -0.78 -53.63
N ILE A 64 5.75 -0.34 -53.63
CA ILE A 64 4.68 -0.78 -52.74
C ILE A 64 3.34 -0.78 -53.49
N TRP A 65 2.51 -1.80 -53.30
CA TRP A 65 1.25 -1.95 -54.04
C TRP A 65 0.09 -2.54 -53.25
N SER A 66 0.34 -3.11 -52.07
CA SER A 66 -0.66 -3.84 -51.28
C SER A 66 -0.63 -3.42 -49.82
N ASP A 67 -1.81 -3.39 -49.20
CA ASP A 67 -2.08 -3.14 -47.78
C ASP A 67 -3.19 -4.12 -47.36
N ALA A 68 -2.80 -5.30 -46.88
CA ALA A 68 -3.73 -6.43 -46.74
C ALA A 68 -4.66 -6.32 -45.52
N ASP A 69 -4.25 -5.60 -44.47
CA ASP A 69 -5.08 -5.38 -43.28
C ASP A 69 -5.70 -3.97 -43.23
N GLY A 70 -5.35 -3.09 -44.16
CA GLY A 70 -5.99 -1.79 -44.37
C GLY A 70 -5.55 -0.73 -43.37
N ASP A 71 -4.35 -0.87 -42.83
CA ASP A 71 -3.82 -0.01 -41.77
C ASP A 71 -3.06 1.22 -42.28
N GLY A 72 -2.82 1.26 -43.60
CA GLY A 72 -2.14 2.32 -44.32
C GLY A 72 -0.64 2.11 -44.51
N TYR A 73 -0.09 0.96 -44.11
CA TYR A 73 1.27 0.53 -44.37
C TYR A 73 1.30 -0.59 -45.41
N ALA A 74 2.40 -0.67 -46.14
CA ALA A 74 2.50 -1.56 -47.29
C ALA A 74 3.07 -2.93 -46.92
N ASP A 75 2.48 -4.01 -47.45
CA ASP A 75 2.94 -5.38 -47.20
C ASP A 75 4.37 -5.64 -47.74
N GLN A 76 4.79 -4.86 -48.73
CA GLN A 76 6.10 -5.00 -49.37
C GLN A 76 7.19 -4.45 -48.46
N GLY A 77 8.27 -5.23 -48.29
CA GLY A 77 9.44 -4.81 -47.52
C GLY A 77 10.39 -3.88 -48.29
N MET A 78 11.32 -3.25 -47.55
CA MET A 78 12.38 -2.35 -48.07
C MET A 78 11.89 -0.99 -48.60
N ASN A 79 10.71 -0.54 -48.19
CA ASN A 79 10.19 0.81 -48.35
C ASN A 79 10.09 1.51 -46.97
N GLU A 80 10.00 2.84 -46.93
CA GLU A 80 9.79 3.61 -45.70
C GLU A 80 8.38 3.39 -45.10
N LEU A 81 7.40 3.03 -45.94
CA LEU A 81 6.03 2.69 -45.55
C LEU A 81 5.81 1.18 -45.38
N SER A 82 6.87 0.37 -45.39
CA SER A 82 6.76 -1.07 -45.21
C SER A 82 6.20 -1.43 -43.84
N ASP A 83 5.15 -2.22 -43.85
CA ASP A 83 4.55 -2.81 -42.67
C ASP A 83 5.43 -3.95 -42.11
N ASN A 84 5.54 -4.01 -40.79
CA ASN A 84 6.19 -5.09 -40.06
C ASN A 84 5.19 -6.16 -39.59
N CYS A 85 3.89 -5.89 -39.66
CA CYS A 85 2.81 -6.79 -39.34
C CYS A 85 1.73 -6.88 -40.47
N PRO A 86 2.07 -7.33 -41.70
CA PRO A 86 1.22 -7.24 -42.92
C PRO A 86 -0.18 -7.89 -42.89
N PHE A 87 -0.55 -8.54 -41.79
CA PHE A 87 -1.82 -9.24 -41.64
C PHE A 87 -2.49 -8.90 -40.30
N THR A 88 -2.02 -7.88 -39.59
CA THR A 88 -2.51 -7.48 -38.27
C THR A 88 -2.57 -5.97 -38.22
N TYR A 89 -3.78 -5.46 -38.44
CA TYR A 89 -4.08 -4.03 -38.43
C TYR A 89 -3.41 -3.31 -37.28
N GLY A 90 -2.61 -2.29 -37.61
CA GLY A 90 -1.78 -1.60 -36.65
C GLY A 90 -1.53 -0.14 -36.98
N LYS A 91 -1.19 0.66 -35.98
CA LYS A 91 -0.77 2.06 -36.22
C LYS A 91 0.54 2.44 -35.58
N SER A 92 1.25 1.43 -35.06
CA SER A 92 2.56 1.62 -34.46
C SER A 92 3.53 2.29 -35.42
N ARG A 93 4.46 3.07 -34.86
CA ARG A 93 5.51 3.81 -35.60
C ARG A 93 6.88 3.68 -34.96
N VAL A 94 6.94 3.20 -33.73
CA VAL A 94 8.16 3.03 -32.97
C VAL A 94 8.62 1.59 -33.07
N ARG A 95 9.87 1.38 -33.49
CA ARG A 95 10.53 0.06 -33.63
C ARG A 95 9.92 -0.87 -34.69
N LEU A 96 8.62 -1.14 -34.62
CA LEU A 96 7.85 -1.80 -35.66
C LEU A 96 6.77 -0.84 -36.17
N VAL A 97 6.62 -0.76 -37.48
CA VAL A 97 5.61 0.07 -38.17
C VAL A 97 4.46 -0.85 -38.60
N GLY A 98 3.21 -0.38 -38.50
CA GLY A 98 1.99 -1.11 -38.92
C GLY A 98 1.61 -2.30 -38.04
N CYS A 99 2.13 -2.35 -36.82
CA CYS A 99 1.72 -3.36 -35.84
C CYS A 99 0.66 -2.80 -34.87
N SER A 100 -0.08 -3.72 -34.26
CA SER A 100 -1.10 -3.44 -33.23
C SER A 100 -0.55 -2.47 -32.17
N ASP A 101 -1.33 -1.45 -31.86
CA ASP A 101 -1.02 -0.27 -31.03
C ASP A 101 -2.37 0.15 -30.41
N ILE A 102 -2.74 -0.50 -29.31
CA ILE A 102 -4.08 -0.45 -28.73
C ILE A 102 -4.37 0.90 -28.09
N ASP A 103 -3.39 1.48 -27.41
CA ASP A 103 -3.52 2.75 -26.70
C ASP A 103 -3.22 3.97 -27.59
N GLY A 104 -2.56 3.76 -28.73
CA GLY A 104 -2.26 4.78 -29.72
C GLY A 104 -1.05 5.64 -29.39
N ASP A 105 -0.12 5.15 -28.55
CA ASP A 105 1.12 5.85 -28.19
C ASP A 105 2.24 5.69 -29.25
N PHE A 106 1.98 4.90 -30.29
CA PHE A 106 2.85 4.52 -31.41
C PHE A 106 3.86 3.39 -31.11
N MET A 107 3.92 2.88 -29.89
CA MET A 107 4.61 1.64 -29.57
C MET A 107 3.73 0.46 -30.01
N PRO A 108 4.29 -0.58 -30.64
CA PRO A 108 3.53 -1.79 -30.90
C PRO A 108 3.32 -2.58 -29.60
N ASP A 109 2.13 -3.12 -29.39
CA ASP A 109 1.70 -3.85 -28.17
C ASP A 109 2.72 -4.90 -27.68
N ILE A 110 3.42 -5.56 -28.62
CA ILE A 110 4.44 -6.59 -28.31
C ILE A 110 5.68 -6.03 -27.60
N TYR A 111 5.95 -4.75 -27.76
CA TYR A 111 7.08 -4.03 -27.14
C TYR A 111 6.63 -2.92 -26.20
N ASP A 112 5.32 -2.83 -25.95
CA ASP A 112 4.78 -1.92 -24.97
C ASP A 112 4.75 -2.57 -23.59
N ASP A 113 5.20 -1.82 -22.60
CA ASP A 113 5.14 -2.23 -21.20
C ASP A 113 3.76 -1.96 -20.59
N ASP A 114 2.93 -1.10 -21.21
CA ASP A 114 1.54 -0.75 -20.84
C ASP A 114 0.69 -0.66 -22.12
N ALA A 115 0.31 -1.82 -22.67
CA ALA A 115 -0.18 -1.90 -24.05
C ALA A 115 -1.58 -1.30 -24.26
N ASP A 116 -2.38 -1.16 -23.21
CA ASP A 116 -3.69 -0.53 -23.29
C ASP A 116 -3.74 0.89 -22.69
N GLY A 117 -2.60 1.37 -22.16
CA GLY A 117 -2.39 2.74 -21.70
C GLY A 117 -3.26 3.11 -20.51
N ASP A 118 -3.64 2.12 -19.68
CA ASP A 118 -4.47 2.35 -18.50
C ASP A 118 -3.68 2.86 -17.28
N GLY A 119 -2.35 2.85 -17.38
CA GLY A 119 -1.41 3.33 -16.37
C GLY A 119 -0.77 2.22 -15.54
N ILE A 120 -1.19 0.97 -15.72
CA ILE A 120 -0.60 -0.21 -15.06
C ILE A 120 0.13 -1.04 -16.09
N ARG A 121 1.39 -1.38 -15.78
CA ARG A 121 2.19 -2.20 -16.69
C ARG A 121 1.56 -3.58 -16.90
N ASN A 122 1.70 -4.10 -18.12
CA ASN A 122 1.30 -5.42 -18.56
C ASN A 122 1.74 -6.55 -17.60
N GLU A 123 2.94 -6.42 -17.02
CA GLU A 123 3.45 -7.38 -16.04
C GLU A 123 2.76 -7.29 -14.67
N MET A 124 2.38 -6.08 -14.25
CA MET A 124 1.77 -5.79 -12.96
C MET A 124 0.31 -6.24 -12.94
N GLU A 125 -0.44 -6.06 -14.03
CA GLU A 125 -1.80 -6.61 -14.16
C GLU A 125 -1.81 -8.15 -14.09
N ARG A 126 -0.85 -8.79 -14.77
CA ARG A 126 -0.67 -10.24 -14.70
C ARG A 126 -0.28 -10.70 -13.29
N ALA A 127 0.50 -9.90 -12.56
CA ALA A 127 0.89 -10.20 -11.18
C ALA A 127 -0.26 -9.99 -10.18
N ALA A 128 -1.08 -8.96 -10.38
CA ALA A 128 -2.28 -8.67 -9.60
C ALA A 128 -3.41 -9.69 -9.84
N SER A 129 -3.34 -10.43 -10.96
CA SER A 129 -4.30 -11.48 -11.28
C SER A 129 -4.23 -12.64 -10.27
N SER A 130 -5.41 -13.12 -9.87
CA SER A 130 -5.59 -14.23 -8.93
C SER A 130 -6.35 -15.39 -9.60
N GLY A 131 -6.59 -16.49 -8.88
CA GLY A 131 -7.40 -17.59 -9.40
C GLY A 131 -8.87 -17.25 -9.70
N THR A 132 -9.34 -16.07 -9.27
CA THR A 132 -10.73 -15.62 -9.42
C THR A 132 -10.90 -14.35 -10.24
N ILE A 133 -9.87 -13.52 -10.33
CA ILE A 133 -9.85 -12.26 -11.08
C ILE A 133 -8.65 -12.31 -12.01
N LEU A 134 -8.89 -12.11 -13.31
CA LEU A 134 -7.84 -12.04 -14.31
C LEU A 134 -7.91 -10.66 -14.93
N TYR A 135 -6.79 -9.95 -14.91
CA TYR A 135 -6.61 -8.68 -15.60
C TYR A 135 -6.03 -8.94 -16.98
N ASP A 136 -6.51 -8.22 -17.99
CA ASP A 136 -6.22 -8.41 -19.41
C ASP A 136 -5.42 -7.19 -19.90
N PRO A 137 -4.09 -7.34 -20.13
CA PRO A 137 -3.19 -6.23 -20.47
C PRO A 137 -3.40 -5.52 -21.80
N TYR A 138 -4.50 -5.82 -22.47
CA TYR A 138 -4.85 -5.30 -23.78
C TYR A 138 -6.28 -4.75 -23.76
N ASN A 139 -6.83 -4.47 -22.56
CA ASN A 139 -8.17 -3.97 -22.36
C ASN A 139 -8.20 -2.99 -21.17
N PRO A 140 -8.32 -1.69 -21.42
CA PRO A 140 -8.16 -0.64 -20.40
C PRO A 140 -9.34 -0.55 -19.42
N ASN A 141 -10.35 -1.43 -19.55
CA ASN A 141 -11.41 -1.60 -18.55
C ASN A 141 -11.11 -2.74 -17.58
N SER A 142 -9.98 -3.42 -17.76
CA SER A 142 -9.53 -4.57 -16.99
C SER A 142 -8.32 -4.21 -16.13
N THR A 143 -8.36 -3.05 -15.50
CA THR A 143 -7.29 -2.50 -14.66
C THR A 143 -7.47 -2.92 -13.19
N PRO A 144 -6.41 -3.35 -12.49
CA PRO A 144 -6.45 -3.48 -11.04
C PRO A 144 -6.53 -2.10 -10.35
N LEU A 145 -6.87 -2.09 -9.06
CA LEU A 145 -6.85 -0.86 -8.28
C LEU A 145 -5.40 -0.46 -7.97
N ASP A 146 -5.14 0.84 -8.06
CA ASP A 146 -3.88 1.52 -7.76
C ASP A 146 -4.26 2.89 -7.14
N SER A 147 -4.17 2.95 -5.81
CA SER A 147 -4.76 3.99 -4.98
C SER A 147 -3.91 5.27 -4.98
N ASP A 148 -2.59 5.15 -4.93
CA ASP A 148 -1.63 6.26 -4.94
C ASP A 148 -1.15 6.64 -6.36
N LYS A 149 -1.37 5.75 -7.34
CA LYS A 149 -1.02 5.89 -8.76
C LYS A 149 0.47 5.83 -9.04
N ASP A 150 1.21 5.01 -8.31
CA ASP A 150 2.63 4.79 -8.56
C ASP A 150 2.93 3.67 -9.58
N THR A 151 1.89 3.11 -10.20
CA THR A 151 1.90 1.97 -11.15
C THR A 151 1.98 0.58 -10.52
N ILE A 152 1.96 0.49 -9.20
CA ILE A 152 1.93 -0.76 -8.44
C ILE A 152 0.50 -0.98 -7.95
N PRO A 153 -0.18 -2.06 -8.36
CA PRO A 153 -1.53 -2.32 -7.88
C PRO A 153 -1.61 -2.62 -6.37
N ASP A 154 -2.66 -2.13 -5.71
CA ASP A 154 -2.92 -2.23 -4.25
C ASP A 154 -2.79 -3.66 -3.67
N VAL A 155 -2.97 -4.68 -4.50
CA VAL A 155 -2.92 -6.10 -4.09
C VAL A 155 -1.49 -6.63 -3.95
N ILE A 156 -0.51 -5.95 -4.55
CA ILE A 156 0.91 -6.30 -4.52
C ILE A 156 1.81 -5.15 -4.07
N ASP A 157 1.25 -3.97 -3.86
CA ASP A 157 1.94 -2.85 -3.24
C ASP A 157 2.06 -3.06 -1.72
N ASP A 158 3.18 -2.61 -1.16
CA ASP A 158 3.49 -2.69 0.27
C ASP A 158 3.08 -1.39 1.00
N ASP A 159 2.76 -0.29 0.28
CA ASP A 159 2.40 1.04 0.81
C ASP A 159 1.40 1.73 -0.14
N ASN A 160 0.11 1.40 -0.01
CA ASN A 160 -0.95 1.74 -0.98
C ASN A 160 -1.33 3.22 -1.06
N ASP A 161 -0.87 4.05 -0.13
CA ASP A 161 -1.08 5.50 -0.15
C ASP A 161 0.22 6.32 -0.21
N ASN A 162 1.37 5.64 -0.12
CA ASN A 162 2.72 6.14 -0.31
C ASN A 162 3.05 7.29 0.65
N ASP A 163 2.55 7.17 1.88
CA ASP A 163 2.87 8.06 2.99
C ASP A 163 4.20 7.68 3.68
N GLY A 164 4.78 6.55 3.29
CA GLY A 164 6.02 5.98 3.82
C GLY A 164 5.83 4.93 4.91
N TRP A 165 4.60 4.58 5.27
CA TRP A 165 4.27 3.50 6.19
C TRP A 165 3.81 2.26 5.43
N PRO A 166 4.41 1.08 5.70
CA PRO A 166 3.92 -0.13 5.08
C PRO A 166 2.51 -0.49 5.53
N ASP A 167 1.66 -0.92 4.60
CA ASP A 167 0.28 -1.39 4.78
C ASP A 167 0.13 -2.34 5.98
N LEU A 168 1.09 -3.26 6.14
CA LEU A 168 1.08 -4.24 7.22
C LEU A 168 1.20 -3.60 8.60
N VAL A 169 1.99 -2.52 8.72
CA VAL A 169 2.17 -1.78 9.97
C VAL A 169 0.93 -0.96 10.26
N GLU A 170 0.43 -0.27 9.25
CA GLU A 170 -0.78 0.53 9.33
C GLU A 170 -1.99 -0.29 9.76
N LEU A 171 -2.22 -1.44 9.14
CA LEU A 171 -3.30 -2.36 9.49
C LEU A 171 -3.17 -2.88 10.92
N ASP A 172 -1.95 -3.16 11.38
CA ASP A 172 -1.68 -3.63 12.75
C ASP A 172 -1.82 -2.51 13.81
N ARG A 173 -1.71 -1.24 13.40
CA ARG A 173 -1.96 -0.05 14.23
C ARG A 173 -3.40 0.44 14.14
N GLY A 174 -4.09 0.13 13.05
CA GLY A 174 -5.43 0.57 12.73
C GLY A 174 -5.51 1.97 12.12
N SER A 175 -4.47 2.45 11.44
CA SER A 175 -4.59 3.54 10.46
C SER A 175 -5.20 3.05 9.15
N ASP A 176 -5.57 3.96 8.25
CA ASP A 176 -6.20 3.63 6.97
C ASP A 176 -5.15 3.56 5.88
N ILE A 177 -4.93 2.37 5.32
CA ILE A 177 -3.93 2.08 4.28
C ILE A 177 -4.15 2.84 2.95
N LEU A 178 -5.26 3.57 2.81
CA LEU A 178 -5.61 4.32 1.60
C LEU A 178 -5.68 5.85 1.85
N ASP A 179 -5.36 6.33 3.05
CA ASP A 179 -5.39 7.74 3.41
C ASP A 179 -4.03 8.21 3.94
N ALA A 180 -3.20 8.74 3.03
CA ALA A 180 -1.86 9.23 3.34
C ALA A 180 -1.81 10.37 4.40
N SER A 181 -2.97 10.89 4.83
CA SER A 181 -3.05 11.85 5.92
C SER A 181 -3.31 11.20 7.29
N GLU A 182 -3.65 9.92 7.35
CA GLU A 182 -3.91 9.13 8.55
C GLU A 182 -2.80 8.09 8.74
N THR A 183 -1.77 8.46 9.50
CA THR A 183 -0.60 7.60 9.72
C THR A 183 -0.57 7.11 11.17
N PRO A 184 0.19 6.05 11.49
CA PRO A 184 0.38 5.60 12.86
C PRO A 184 0.83 6.70 13.83
N PHE A 185 1.52 7.74 13.35
CA PHE A 185 1.97 8.85 14.19
C PHE A 185 0.87 9.81 14.61
N ASN A 186 -0.19 9.96 13.82
CA ASN A 186 -1.24 10.95 14.06
C ASN A 186 -2.62 10.36 14.41
N LEU A 187 -2.73 9.03 14.38
CA LEU A 187 -3.91 8.24 14.77
C LEU A 187 -4.53 8.68 16.11
N TYR A 188 -3.68 9.07 17.08
CA TYR A 188 -4.13 9.54 18.38
C TYR A 188 -3.97 11.04 18.52
N LEU A 189 -5.07 11.70 18.91
CA LEU A 189 -5.14 13.16 19.16
C LEU A 189 -5.03 14.03 17.90
N GLY A 190 -4.93 13.45 16.69
CA GLY A 190 -4.86 14.19 15.42
C GLY A 190 -3.63 15.08 15.29
N ILE A 191 -2.55 14.72 15.99
CA ILE A 191 -1.25 15.41 15.94
C ILE A 191 -0.16 14.37 15.74
N ASN A 192 0.92 14.72 15.04
CA ASN A 192 2.08 13.81 14.95
C ASN A 192 2.72 13.66 16.34
N THR A 193 2.76 12.42 16.83
CA THR A 193 3.28 12.07 18.16
C THR A 193 4.58 11.28 18.12
N GLY A 194 5.06 10.91 16.93
CA GLY A 194 6.10 9.90 16.76
C GLY A 194 7.44 10.44 16.30
N ILE A 195 8.48 9.68 16.61
CA ILE A 195 9.83 9.85 16.09
C ILE A 195 10.56 8.50 16.13
N PHE A 196 11.39 8.20 15.15
CA PHE A 196 12.25 7.04 15.11
C PHE A 196 13.64 7.37 15.66
N TYR A 197 14.21 6.46 16.45
CA TYR A 197 15.56 6.56 16.99
C TYR A 197 16.42 5.38 16.55
N SER A 198 17.38 5.65 15.66
CA SER A 198 18.29 4.66 15.06
C SER A 198 19.54 4.36 15.91
N GLY A 199 19.72 5.08 17.01
CA GLY A 199 20.86 4.91 17.92
C GLY A 199 21.99 5.92 17.71
N GLY A 200 22.79 6.13 18.76
CA GLY A 200 23.91 7.09 18.76
C GLY A 200 23.53 8.45 19.34
N LEU A 201 24.52 9.36 19.39
CA LEU A 201 24.35 10.73 19.88
C LEU A 201 24.65 11.78 18.80
N ASN A 202 24.62 11.37 17.52
CA ASN A 202 24.90 12.24 16.40
C ASN A 202 23.62 12.96 15.96
N GLY A 203 23.75 14.00 15.12
CA GLY A 203 22.61 14.78 14.63
C GLY A 203 21.58 13.95 13.84
N ASP A 204 22.01 12.81 13.27
CA ASP A 204 21.20 11.96 12.39
C ASP A 204 20.59 10.75 13.13
N SER A 205 20.66 10.71 14.46
CA SER A 205 20.14 9.61 15.26
C SER A 205 18.60 9.59 15.38
N PHE A 206 17.91 10.60 14.86
CA PHE A 206 16.46 10.72 14.89
C PHE A 206 15.91 10.97 13.49
N SER A 207 14.84 10.28 13.13
CA SER A 207 14.11 10.45 11.87
C SER A 207 12.60 10.48 12.10
N PHE A 208 11.86 11.07 11.16
CA PHE A 208 10.40 10.95 11.09
C PHE A 208 9.95 9.90 10.09
N ASP A 209 10.86 9.44 9.23
CA ASP A 209 10.59 8.42 8.23
C ASP A 209 10.54 7.04 8.89
N TYR A 210 9.66 6.18 8.39
CA TYR A 210 9.57 4.80 8.85
C TYR A 210 10.91 4.08 8.68
N ASP A 211 11.34 3.40 9.75
CA ASP A 211 12.53 2.56 9.75
C ASP A 211 12.33 1.37 10.69
N ALA A 212 12.24 0.18 10.10
CA ALA A 212 12.04 -1.08 10.81
C ALA A 212 13.20 -1.46 11.74
N GLU A 213 14.41 -0.89 11.57
CA GLU A 213 15.56 -1.12 12.44
C GLU A 213 15.65 -0.11 13.59
N SER A 214 14.86 0.96 13.53
CA SER A 214 14.84 2.03 14.53
C SER A 214 13.82 1.78 15.64
N VAL A 215 14.06 2.37 16.81
CA VAL A 215 13.08 2.36 17.90
C VAL A 215 12.08 3.49 17.68
N GLU A 216 10.82 3.14 17.48
CA GLU A 216 9.72 4.10 17.44
C GLU A 216 9.40 4.64 18.84
N LEU A 217 9.24 5.96 18.94
CA LEU A 217 8.79 6.66 20.13
C LEU A 217 7.54 7.47 19.79
N SER A 218 6.37 6.85 19.90
CA SER A 218 5.07 7.47 19.59
C SER A 218 3.98 7.07 20.60
N ILE A 219 2.80 7.71 20.53
CA ILE A 219 1.64 7.27 21.33
C ILE A 219 1.12 5.92 20.83
N SER A 220 1.11 5.68 19.51
CA SER A 220 0.62 4.43 18.92
C SER A 220 1.47 3.24 19.32
N ALA A 221 2.80 3.32 19.21
CA ALA A 221 3.72 2.29 19.67
C ALA A 221 3.60 2.03 21.19
N PHE A 222 3.43 3.10 21.99
CA PHE A 222 3.20 2.91 23.43
C PHE A 222 1.89 2.18 23.72
N LEU A 223 0.81 2.53 23.01
CA LEU A 223 -0.50 1.89 23.20
C LEU A 223 -0.48 0.43 22.76
N GLU A 224 0.19 0.09 21.67
CA GLU A 224 0.43 -1.31 21.29
C GLU A 224 1.09 -2.09 22.44
N ILE A 225 2.24 -1.61 22.93
CA ILE A 225 2.99 -2.27 24.01
C ILE A 225 2.11 -2.44 25.27
N VAL A 226 1.30 -1.44 25.60
CA VAL A 226 0.41 -1.49 26.78
C VAL A 226 -0.76 -2.43 26.58
N LEU A 227 -1.31 -2.51 25.36
CA LEU A 227 -2.47 -3.32 25.04
C LEU A 227 -2.12 -4.79 24.78
N GLU A 228 -0.86 -5.13 24.52
CA GLU A 228 -0.39 -6.51 24.51
C GLU A 228 -0.72 -7.22 25.84
N GLU A 229 -1.29 -8.43 25.74
CA GLU A 229 -2.11 -9.09 26.78
C GLU A 229 -1.43 -9.34 28.14
N LEU A 230 -0.14 -9.02 28.31
CA LEU A 230 0.60 -9.25 29.54
C LEU A 230 1.18 -7.99 30.22
N LEU A 231 1.20 -6.82 29.56
CA LEU A 231 1.89 -5.65 30.15
C LEU A 231 1.10 -5.01 31.30
N ILE A 232 -0.22 -4.86 31.16
CA ILE A 232 -1.08 -4.29 32.22
C ILE A 232 -1.01 -5.13 33.51
N PRO A 233 -1.17 -6.48 33.47
CA PRO A 233 -0.94 -7.32 34.64
C PRO A 233 0.48 -7.18 35.21
N LEU A 234 1.51 -7.13 34.36
CA LEU A 234 2.91 -7.01 34.77
C LEU A 234 3.18 -5.68 35.50
N LEU A 235 2.61 -4.57 35.03
CA LEU A 235 2.72 -3.25 35.67
C LEU A 235 1.87 -3.14 36.96
N LEU A 236 0.75 -3.86 37.04
CA LEU A 236 -0.11 -3.89 38.22
C LEU A 236 0.53 -4.62 39.41
N VAL A 237 1.40 -5.62 39.18
CA VAL A 237 2.05 -6.39 40.25
C VAL A 237 2.96 -5.51 41.16
N PRO A 238 3.97 -4.78 40.64
CA PRO A 238 4.85 -3.97 41.47
C PRO A 238 4.11 -2.78 42.10
N THR A 239 3.16 -2.18 41.39
CA THR A 239 2.32 -1.09 41.94
C THR A 239 1.44 -1.60 43.09
N TYR A 240 0.84 -2.78 42.95
CA TYR A 240 0.10 -3.44 44.03
C TYR A 240 1.00 -3.73 45.23
N PHE A 241 2.19 -4.30 45.02
CA PHE A 241 3.15 -4.54 46.11
C PHE A 241 3.60 -3.25 46.78
N ALA A 242 3.88 -2.18 46.03
CA ALA A 242 4.26 -0.89 46.58
C ALA A 242 3.16 -0.32 47.49
N ILE A 243 1.90 -0.36 47.04
CA ILE A 243 0.75 0.05 47.84
C ILE A 243 0.61 -0.86 49.08
N PHE A 244 0.76 -2.17 48.92
CA PHE A 244 0.68 -3.13 50.02
C PHE A 244 1.75 -2.88 51.08
N TYR A 245 3.01 -2.72 50.69
CA TYR A 245 4.13 -2.44 51.61
C TYR A 245 4.00 -1.08 52.28
N SER A 246 3.58 -0.05 51.54
CA SER A 246 3.32 1.29 52.10
C SER A 246 2.27 1.22 53.21
N ARG A 247 1.14 0.54 52.94
CA ARG A 247 0.07 0.35 53.92
C ARG A 247 0.51 -0.50 55.12
N ALA A 248 1.26 -1.58 54.89
CA ALA A 248 1.75 -2.46 55.95
C ALA A 248 2.81 -1.77 56.83
N SER A 249 3.66 -0.94 56.24
CA SER A 249 4.62 -0.13 56.98
C SER A 249 3.92 0.88 57.89
N LYS A 250 2.92 1.58 57.36
CA LYS A 250 2.18 2.60 58.13
C LYS A 250 1.34 2.00 59.26
N TYR A 251 0.77 0.82 59.05
CA TYR A 251 0.11 0.06 60.12
C TYR A 251 1.08 -0.29 61.26
N ARG A 252 2.29 -0.79 60.94
CA ARG A 252 3.32 -1.12 61.94
C ARG A 252 3.85 0.11 62.66
N GLU A 253 3.98 1.24 61.96
CA GLU A 253 4.36 2.52 62.56
C GLU A 253 3.33 2.95 63.61
N LEU A 254 2.04 2.92 63.29
CA LEU A 254 0.97 3.26 64.23
C LEU A 254 0.92 2.31 65.42
N LEU A 255 1.07 1.01 65.20
CA LEU A 255 1.14 0.02 66.28
C LEU A 255 2.31 0.33 67.24
N GLY A 256 3.49 0.65 66.69
CA GLY A 256 4.65 1.04 67.48
C GLY A 256 4.46 2.36 68.23
N LYS A 257 3.71 3.33 67.67
CA LYS A 257 3.34 4.56 68.40
C LYS A 257 2.38 4.27 69.55
N ILE A 258 1.41 3.37 69.37
CA ILE A 258 0.45 2.98 70.43
C ILE A 258 1.17 2.28 71.59
N GLU A 259 2.02 1.29 71.28
CA GLU A 259 2.75 0.50 72.29
C GLU A 259 3.73 1.32 73.12
N ASN A 260 4.33 2.37 72.54
CA ASN A 260 5.29 3.24 73.21
C ASN A 260 4.67 4.52 73.78
N SER A 261 3.36 4.70 73.66
CA SER A 261 2.69 5.90 74.16
C SER A 261 2.83 6.00 75.68
N THR A 262 3.12 7.20 76.17
CA THR A 262 3.38 7.45 77.61
C THR A 262 2.25 8.21 78.31
N SER A 263 1.26 8.68 77.53
CA SER A 263 0.17 9.50 78.03
C SER A 263 -1.15 9.23 77.29
N LYS A 264 -2.26 9.37 78.02
CA LYS A 264 -3.62 9.30 77.49
C LYS A 264 -3.88 10.34 76.39
N THR A 265 -3.25 11.51 76.47
CA THR A 265 -3.37 12.56 75.45
C THR A 265 -2.77 12.13 74.10
N GLU A 266 -1.65 11.41 74.14
CA GLU A 266 -0.97 10.89 72.94
C GLU A 266 -1.81 9.82 72.24
N LEU A 267 -2.46 8.93 73.01
CA LEU A 267 -3.39 7.93 72.48
C LEU A 267 -4.59 8.54 71.76
N ILE A 268 -5.17 9.63 72.29
CA ILE A 268 -6.28 10.36 71.66
C ILE A 268 -5.86 10.99 70.33
N GLU A 269 -4.62 11.49 70.22
CA GLU A 269 -4.09 12.02 68.97
C GLU A 269 -3.88 10.92 67.93
N ILE A 270 -3.33 9.77 68.34
CA ILE A 270 -3.17 8.60 67.48
C ILE A 270 -4.53 8.07 67.00
N GLU A 271 -5.55 8.03 67.86
CA GLU A 271 -6.90 7.61 67.47
C GLU A 271 -7.50 8.51 66.38
N LYS A 272 -7.30 9.84 66.48
CA LYS A 272 -7.71 10.79 65.44
C LYS A 272 -6.97 10.53 64.13
N GLU A 273 -5.66 10.26 64.19
CA GLU A 273 -4.85 9.91 63.02
C GLU A 273 -5.38 8.63 62.35
N VAL A 274 -5.63 7.57 63.12
CA VAL A 274 -6.19 6.29 62.63
C VAL A 274 -7.53 6.51 61.93
N ASN A 275 -8.44 7.28 62.52
CA ASN A 275 -9.75 7.57 61.95
C ASN A 275 -9.66 8.33 60.61
N LEU A 276 -8.76 9.31 60.51
CA LEU A 276 -8.50 10.03 59.26
C LEU A 276 -7.94 9.08 58.20
N MET A 277 -6.99 8.21 58.56
CA MET A 277 -6.39 7.27 57.63
C MET A 277 -7.36 6.21 57.10
N VAL A 278 -8.34 5.79 57.91
CA VAL A 278 -9.42 4.91 57.46
C VAL A 278 -10.38 5.66 56.52
N LYS A 279 -10.73 6.91 56.87
CA LYS A 279 -11.59 7.77 56.03
C LYS A 279 -10.99 8.01 54.65
N ASP A 280 -9.69 8.30 54.59
CA ASP A 280 -8.96 8.55 53.34
C ASP A 280 -8.57 7.26 52.60
N LYS A 281 -9.00 6.09 53.09
CA LYS A 281 -8.68 4.75 52.53
C LYS A 281 -7.17 4.46 52.47
N ASN A 282 -6.38 5.13 53.29
CA ASN A 282 -4.96 4.86 53.46
C ASN A 282 -4.74 3.54 54.20
N ILE A 283 -5.61 3.21 55.15
CA ILE A 283 -5.59 1.93 55.89
C ILE A 283 -6.95 1.21 55.71
N LYS A 284 -6.94 -0.13 55.74
CA LYS A 284 -8.16 -0.92 55.65
C LYS A 284 -8.97 -0.85 56.94
N VAL A 285 -10.30 -0.88 56.84
CA VAL A 285 -11.22 -0.75 57.99
C VAL A 285 -10.89 -1.72 59.12
N TYR A 286 -10.63 -3.00 58.81
CA TYR A 286 -10.31 -4.00 59.84
C TYR A 286 -8.97 -3.71 60.54
N HIS A 287 -7.96 -3.19 59.84
CA HIS A 287 -6.72 -2.75 60.47
C HIS A 287 -6.97 -1.56 61.41
N GLY A 288 -7.85 -0.63 61.01
CA GLY A 288 -8.29 0.47 61.88
C GLY A 288 -8.98 -0.01 63.15
N LEU A 289 -9.86 -1.02 63.04
CA LEU A 289 -10.51 -1.63 64.22
C LEU A 289 -9.50 -2.30 65.15
N VAL A 290 -8.52 -3.02 64.61
CA VAL A 290 -7.47 -3.65 65.43
C VAL A 290 -6.61 -2.60 66.14
N LEU A 291 -6.22 -1.52 65.43
CA LEU A 291 -5.48 -0.41 66.06
C LEU A 291 -6.28 0.27 67.17
N ARG A 292 -7.59 0.43 66.98
CA ARG A 292 -8.47 1.00 68.02
C ARG A 292 -8.58 0.07 69.23
N ASN A 293 -8.74 -1.22 69.03
CA ASN A 293 -8.72 -2.18 70.15
C ASN A 293 -7.39 -2.16 70.91
N ALA A 294 -6.26 -1.99 70.20
CA ALA A 294 -4.95 -1.86 70.82
C ALA A 294 -4.82 -0.55 71.64
N ILE A 295 -5.40 0.55 71.16
CA ILE A 295 -5.50 1.81 71.91
C ILE A 295 -6.30 1.60 73.20
N GLU A 296 -7.48 0.99 73.12
CA GLU A 296 -8.35 0.72 74.26
C GLU A 296 -7.65 -0.17 75.32
N GLU A 297 -6.86 -1.16 74.89
CA GLU A 297 -6.08 -2.00 75.79
C GLU A 297 -5.02 -1.21 76.56
N ILE A 298 -4.25 -0.36 75.88
CA ILE A 298 -3.21 0.46 76.53
C ILE A 298 -3.84 1.55 77.41
N GLU A 299 -4.95 2.16 76.97
CA GLU A 299 -5.71 3.14 77.76
C GLU A 299 -6.16 2.56 79.11
N SER A 300 -6.62 1.30 79.12
CA SER A 300 -7.03 0.62 80.35
C SER A 300 -5.91 0.45 81.37
N LYS A 301 -4.64 0.34 80.93
CA LYS A 301 -3.47 0.25 81.82
C LYS A 301 -3.20 1.58 82.53
N PHE A 302 -3.40 2.70 81.84
CA PHE A 302 -3.29 4.02 82.44
C PHE A 302 -4.41 4.29 83.46
N ASP A 303 -5.62 3.80 83.22
CA ASP A 303 -6.74 3.93 84.16
C ASP A 303 -6.55 3.10 85.46
N THR A 304 -5.72 2.04 85.42
CA THR A 304 -5.35 1.24 86.61
C THR A 304 -4.19 1.82 87.42
N GLU A 305 -3.42 2.76 86.87
CA GLU A 305 -2.29 3.43 87.54
C GLU A 305 -2.65 4.84 88.08
N ASP A 306 -3.91 5.27 87.91
CA ASP A 306 -4.42 6.51 88.48
C ASP A 306 -4.57 6.39 90.02
N PRO A 307 -3.91 7.23 90.84
CA PRO A 307 -4.00 7.19 92.30
C PRO A 307 -5.42 7.40 92.86
N GLU A 308 -6.41 7.74 92.02
CA GLU A 308 -7.81 7.81 92.42
C GLU A 308 -8.52 6.43 92.47
N TYR A 309 -7.96 5.38 91.83
CA TYR A 309 -8.53 4.02 91.86
C TYR A 309 -8.14 3.22 93.13
N GLU A 310 -6.92 3.38 93.64
CA GLU A 310 -6.51 2.77 94.93
C GLU A 310 -7.32 3.31 96.11
N LYS A 311 -7.74 4.58 96.07
CA LYS A 311 -8.62 5.17 97.10
C LYS A 311 -10.02 4.55 97.16
N LYS A 312 -10.51 3.97 96.06
CA LYS A 312 -11.84 3.31 96.02
C LYS A 312 -11.81 1.86 96.50
N LEU A 313 -10.68 1.18 96.41
CA LEU A 313 -10.54 -0.16 96.99
C LEU A 313 -10.40 -0.13 98.52
N ASP A 314 -9.72 0.87 99.08
CA ASP A 314 -9.54 1.00 100.54
C ASP A 314 -10.82 1.44 101.28
N SER A 315 -11.80 2.02 100.58
CA SER A 315 -13.10 2.40 101.16
C SER A 315 -14.19 1.32 101.07
N THR A 316 -13.86 0.10 100.59
CA THR A 316 -14.85 -0.99 100.43
C THR A 316 -14.55 -2.21 101.31
N ILE A 317 -13.51 -2.13 102.17
CA ILE A 317 -13.22 -3.11 103.22
C ILE A 317 -13.26 -2.40 104.57
N ASP A 318 -14.47 -2.05 105.01
CA ASP A 318 -14.85 -1.88 106.43
C ASP A 318 -16.38 -1.99 106.55
#